data_AF-A0A392UUW7-F1
#
_entry.id   AF-A0A392UUW7-F1
#
_cell.length_a   1.000
_cell.length_b   1.000
_cell.length_c   1.000
_cell.angle_alpha   90.00
_cell.angle_beta   90.00
_cell.angle_gamma   90.00
#
_symmetry.space_group_name_H-M   'P 1'
#
loop_
_entity.id
_entity.type
_entity.pdbx_description
1 polymer ?
#
loop_
_entity_poly.entity_id
_entity_poly.type
_entity_poly.pdbx_seq_one_letter_code
_entity_poly.pdbx_strand_id
1 'polypeptide(L)' 'TQNIDGSWYGSWGICFVYGSWFALGSLAAAGKTYTNCAAIRKAVKFLLTIQREDGGWGESYLSSPKKVHN' A
#
# COMPACT_ATOMS: atom_id res chain seq x y z
N THR A 1 -4.07 -0.02 -10.43
CA THR A 1 -5.36 0.39 -9.80
C THR A 1 -5.39 -0.13 -8.37
N GLN A 2 -6.25 0.43 -7.50
CA GLN A 2 -6.31 0.04 -6.07
C GLN A 2 -7.04 -1.30 -5.91
N ASN A 3 -6.52 -2.18 -5.05
CA ASN A 3 -7.17 -3.43 -4.66
C ASN A 3 -8.29 -3.19 -3.63
N ILE A 4 -9.11 -4.23 -3.40
CA ILE A 4 -10.25 -4.13 -2.47
C ILE A 4 -9.82 -3.88 -1.02
N ASP A 5 -8.67 -4.41 -0.62
CA ASP A 5 -8.05 -4.23 0.70
C ASP A 5 -7.41 -2.85 0.88
N GLY A 6 -7.27 -2.08 -0.20
CA GLY A 6 -6.65 -0.76 -0.21
C GLY A 6 -5.21 -0.72 -0.69
N SER A 7 -4.59 -1.87 -0.97
CA SER A 7 -3.21 -1.97 -1.48
C SER A 7 -3.10 -1.63 -2.96
N TRP A 8 -1.88 -1.37 -3.44
CA TRP A 8 -1.54 -1.34 -4.87
C TRP A 8 -0.41 -2.30 -5.16
N TYR A 9 -0.53 -3.05 -6.25
CA TYR A 9 0.53 -3.92 -6.73
C TYR A 9 1.72 -3.11 -7.27
N GLY A 10 2.92 -3.43 -6.81
CA GLY A 10 4.18 -2.88 -7.31
C GLY A 10 4.76 -3.74 -8.43
N SER A 11 4.96 -3.14 -9.61
CA SER A 11 5.56 -3.84 -10.77
C SER A 11 7.09 -3.80 -10.81
N TRP A 12 7.70 -2.87 -10.06
CA TRP A 12 9.14 -2.56 -10.11
C TRP A 12 9.83 -2.70 -8.74
N GLY A 13 9.10 -3.13 -7.72
CA GLY A 13 9.56 -3.36 -6.36
C GLY A 13 8.66 -4.39 -5.67
N ILE A 14 9.13 -4.94 -4.56
CA ILE A 14 8.38 -5.94 -3.77
C ILE A 14 7.58 -5.22 -2.69
N CYS A 15 6.27 -5.41 -2.60
CA CYS A 15 5.36 -5.37 -3.73
C CYS A 15 4.23 -4.40 -3.42
N PHE A 16 3.45 -4.69 -2.40
CA PHE A 16 2.26 -3.91 -2.03
C PHE A 16 2.59 -2.66 -1.23
N VAL A 17 3.60 -2.71 -0.35
CA VAL A 17 4.13 -1.54 0.36
C VAL A 17 4.74 -0.56 -0.64
N TYR A 18 5.56 -1.06 -1.56
CA TYR A 18 6.15 -0.27 -2.65
C TYR A 18 5.08 0.39 -3.53
N GLY A 19 4.11 -0.40 -4.03
CA GLY A 19 3.04 0.13 -4.87
C GLY A 19 2.18 1.16 -4.13
N SER A 20 1.84 0.89 -2.87
CA SER A 20 1.03 1.78 -2.04
C SER A 20 1.74 3.10 -1.74
N TRP A 21 3.07 3.10 -1.58
CA TRP A 21 3.86 4.32 -1.40
C TRP A 21 3.74 5.26 -2.60
N PHE A 22 3.95 4.77 -3.82
CA PHE A 22 3.79 5.58 -5.04
C PHE A 22 2.35 6.06 -5.24
N ALA A 23 1.37 5.21 -4.96
CA ALA A 23 -0.04 5.58 -5.05
C ALA A 23 -0.40 6.70 -4.06
N LEU A 24 0.04 6.58 -2.81
CA LEU A 24 -0.18 7.62 -1.79
C LEU A 24 0.53 8.93 -2.15
N GLY A 25 1.78 8.86 -2.62
CA GLY A 25 2.54 10.04 -3.05
C GLY A 25 1.89 10.78 -4.21
N SER A 26 1.42 10.05 -5.24
CA SER A 26 0.71 10.65 -6.38
C SER A 26 -0.65 11.24 -5.99
N LEU A 27 -1.40 10.58 -5.10
CA LEU A 27 -2.65 11.11 -4.56
C LEU A 27 -2.41 12.39 -3.74
N ALA A 28 -1.38 12.39 -2.89
CA ALA A 28 -1.00 13.58 -2.11
C ALA A 28 -0.61 14.75 -3.03
N ALA A 29 0.19 14.48 -4.07
CA ALA A 29 0.54 15.49 -5.08
C ALA A 29 -0.67 16.06 -5.83
N ALA A 30 -1.73 15.25 -5.99
CA ALA A 30 -3.02 15.68 -6.55
C ALA A 30 -3.95 16.37 -5.52
N GLY A 31 -3.42 16.77 -4.35
CA GLY A 31 -4.19 17.45 -3.29
C GLY A 31 -5.16 16.54 -2.53
N LYS A 32 -5.01 15.21 -2.65
CA LYS A 32 -5.82 14.27 -1.89
C LYS A 32 -5.23 14.10 -0.49
N THR A 33 -6.13 14.04 0.49
CA THR A 33 -5.81 13.91 1.91
C THR A 33 -6.62 12.77 2.52
N TYR A 34 -6.30 12.43 3.77
CA TYR A 34 -7.05 11.43 4.52
C TYR A 34 -8.55 11.77 4.63
N THR A 35 -8.89 13.06 4.78
CA THR A 35 -10.27 13.51 4.94
C THR A 35 -11.05 13.47 3.62
N ASN A 36 -10.44 13.90 2.52
CA ASN A 36 -11.15 14.08 1.24
C ASN A 36 -11.06 12.87 0.28
N CYS A 37 -10.32 11.81 0.63
CA CYS A 37 -10.08 10.69 -0.28
C CYS A 37 -10.26 9.32 0.39
N ALA A 38 -11.28 8.58 -0.04
CA ALA A 38 -11.51 7.21 0.44
C ALA A 38 -10.36 6.25 0.09
N ALA A 39 -9.71 6.43 -1.07
CA ALA A 39 -8.58 5.60 -1.48
C ALA A 39 -7.40 5.73 -0.51
N ILE A 40 -7.08 6.96 -0.07
CA ILE A 40 -6.05 7.21 0.95
C ILE A 40 -6.42 6.49 2.26
N ARG A 41 -7.67 6.60 2.72
CA ARG A 41 -8.07 5.92 3.98
C ARG A 41 -7.93 4.41 3.91
N LYS A 42 -8.31 3.80 2.79
CA LYS A 42 -8.13 2.36 2.57
C LYS A 42 -6.65 1.98 2.55
N ALA A 43 -5.81 2.76 1.88
CA ALA A 43 -4.36 2.56 1.84
C ALA A 43 -3.71 2.63 3.22
N VAL A 44 -4.08 3.64 4.01
CA VAL A 44 -3.60 3.80 5.39
C VAL A 44 -4.05 2.64 6.26
N LYS A 45 -5.32 2.23 6.15
CA LYS A 45 -5.83 1.05 6.86
C LYS A 45 -5.02 -0.20 6.49
N PHE A 46 -4.77 -0.43 5.20
CA PHE A 46 -3.94 -1.53 4.72
C PHE A 46 -2.55 -1.51 5.37
N LEU A 47 -1.83 -0.39 5.28
CA LEU A 47 -0.49 -0.28 5.87
C LEU A 47 -0.49 -0.54 7.38
N LEU A 48 -1.47 0.00 8.11
CA LEU A 48 -1.58 -0.26 9.56
C LEU A 48 -1.88 -1.74 9.87
N THR A 49 -2.63 -2.44 9.02
CA THR A 49 -2.94 -3.88 9.24
C THR A 49 -1.75 -4.81 9.00
N ILE A 50 -0.76 -4.38 8.21
CA ILE A 50 0.44 -5.18 7.89
C ILE A 50 1.70 -4.67 8.62
N GLN A 51 1.54 -3.73 9.56
CA GLN A 51 2.65 -3.27 10.40
C GLN A 51 3.03 -4.38 11.40
N ARG A 52 4.33 -4.67 11.51
CA ARG A 52 4.87 -5.66 12.44
C ARG A 52 4.96 -5.08 13.86
N GLU A 53 5.10 -5.96 14.86
CA GLU A 53 5.27 -5.55 16.27
C GLU A 53 6.52 -4.70 16.50
N ASP A 54 7.56 -4.90 15.67
CA ASP A 54 8.78 -4.09 15.67
C ASP A 54 8.58 -2.67 15.07
N GLY A 55 7.37 -2.36 14.60
CA GLY A 55 7.00 -1.10 13.99
C GLY A 55 7.32 -0.99 12.51
N GLY A 56 8.00 -1.99 11.92
CA GLY A 56 8.38 -2.02 10.52
C GLY A 56 7.35 -2.64 9.58
N TRP A 57 7.68 -2.61 8.29
CA TRP A 57 6.97 -3.30 7.22
C TRP A 57 7.95 -4.17 6.45
N GLY A 58 7.54 -5.36 6.06
CA GLY A 58 8.36 -6.25 5.25
C GLY A 58 7.51 -7.17 4.41
N GLU A 59 7.94 -7.40 3.17
CA GLU A 59 7.30 -8.31 2.24
C GLU A 59 8.32 -9.32 1.73
N SER A 60 7.91 -10.57 1.60
CA SER A 60 8.72 -11.59 0.95
C SER A 60 8.80 -11.32 -0.56
N TYR A 61 9.89 -11.71 -1.22
CA TYR A 61 9.94 -11.67 -2.69
C TYR A 61 8.82 -12.50 -3.34
N LEU A 62 8.27 -13.49 -2.59
CA LEU A 62 7.12 -14.29 -3.01
C LEU A 62 5.83 -13.48 -3.12
N SER A 63 5.76 -12.29 -2.54
CA SER A 63 4.60 -11.40 -2.60
C SER A 63 4.29 -10.94 -4.03
N SER A 64 5.33 -10.76 -4.87
CA SER A 64 5.16 -10.39 -6.28
C SER A 64 4.54 -11.52 -7.14
N PRO A 65 5.13 -12.74 -7.21
CA PRO A 65 4.56 -13.81 -8.04
C PRO A 65 3.24 -14.35 -7.48
N LYS A 66 3.05 -14.39 -6.16
CA LYS A 66 1.80 -14.89 -5.55
C LYS A 66 0.72 -13.81 -5.46
N LYS A 67 1.07 -12.54 -5.64
CA LYS A 67 0.17 -11.39 -5.48
C LYS A 67 -0.54 -11.38 -4.12
N VAL A 68 0.21 -11.66 -3.05
CA VAL A 68 -0.27 -11.64 -1.65
C VAL A 68 0.74 -10.93 -0.76
N HIS A 69 0.29 -10.31 0.33
CA HIS A 69 1.13 -9.53 1.26
C HIS A 69 1.30 -10.18 2.66
N ASN A 70 1.02 -11.49 2.76
CA ASN A 70 1.18 -12.30 3.99
C ASN A 70 2.64 -12.60 4.34
#